data_AF-A0A838H9R8-F1
#
_entry.id   AF-A0A838H9R8-F1
#
_cell.length_a   1.000
_cell.length_b   1.000
_cell.length_c   1.000
_cell.angle_alpha   90.00
_cell.angle_beta   90.00
_cell.angle_gamma   90.00
#
_symmetry.space_group_name_H-M   'P 1'
#
loop_
_entity.id
_entity.type
_entity.pdbx_description
1 polymer ?
#
loop_
_entity_poly.entity_id
_entity_poly.type
_entity_poly.pdbx_seq_one_letter_code
_entity_poly.pdbx_strand_id
1 'polypeptide(L)'
;EAAGQVFNVGEPRVPTTVERLRRLAAVAGWQGRTVIVPGERLPAHLRLGALRYEQDLVVSTSRIRATLGVDEVVTEDEGLRRTFAWESEHPPLAVPGRELEYAAEDETLRQLDRSA
;
A
#
# COMPACT_ATOMS: atom_id res chain seq x y z
N GLU A 1 -16.61 30.29 2.45
CA GLU A 1 -17.57 29.44 1.72
C GLU A 1 -17.12 27.99 1.86
N ALA A 2 -17.94 27.10 2.42
CA ALA A 2 -17.59 25.67 2.61
C ALA A 2 -18.82 24.82 3.03
N ALA A 3 -19.79 25.44 3.71
CA ALA A 3 -21.00 24.76 4.16
C ALA A 3 -21.76 24.10 2.98
N GLY A 4 -22.15 22.83 3.16
CA GLY A 4 -22.88 22.05 2.16
C GLY A 4 -22.03 21.51 1.00
N GLN A 5 -20.71 21.68 1.02
CA GLN A 5 -19.81 21.17 -0.01
C GLN A 5 -19.15 19.84 0.38
N VAL A 6 -18.84 19.02 -0.63
CA VAL A 6 -18.12 17.74 -0.47
C VAL A 6 -16.75 17.86 -1.12
N PHE A 7 -15.72 17.42 -0.40
CA PHE A 7 -14.33 17.47 -0.83
C PHE A 7 -13.67 16.10 -0.67
N ASN A 8 -12.87 15.70 -1.66
CA ASN A 8 -11.99 14.55 -1.51
C ASN A 8 -10.76 14.96 -0.69
N VAL A 9 -10.44 14.15 0.32
CA VAL A 9 -9.21 14.27 1.10
C VAL A 9 -8.30 13.13 0.70
N GLY A 10 -7.05 13.45 0.37
CA GLY A 10 -6.09 12.46 -0.07
C GLY A 10 -4.79 13.11 -0.52
N GLU A 11 -3.85 12.23 -0.86
CA GLU A 11 -2.53 12.59 -1.35
C GLU A 11 -2.62 13.48 -2.61
N PRO A 12 -1.62 14.35 -2.83
CA PRO A 12 -1.58 15.24 -4.00
C PRO A 12 -1.27 14.48 -5.30
N ARG A 13 -0.77 13.24 -5.18
CA ARG A 13 -0.46 12.32 -6.28
C ARG A 13 -1.03 10.95 -5.94
N VAL A 14 -1.34 10.16 -6.97
CA VAL A 14 -1.81 8.78 -6.80
C VAL A 14 -0.76 7.83 -7.36
N PRO A 15 0.22 7.37 -6.55
CA PRO A 15 1.22 6.42 -7.01
C PRO A 15 0.58 5.06 -7.29
N THR A 16 1.16 4.33 -8.24
CA THR A 16 0.84 2.91 -8.44
C THR A 16 1.21 2.11 -7.18
N THR A 17 0.60 0.93 -7.01
CA THR A 17 0.92 0.03 -5.89
C THR A 17 2.42 -0.30 -5.81
N VAL A 18 3.08 -0.49 -6.95
CA VAL A 18 4.51 -0.79 -7.00
C VAL A 18 5.36 0.41 -6.56
N GLU A 19 5.01 1.63 -6.99
CA GLU A 19 5.69 2.85 -6.54
C GLU A 19 5.52 3.06 -5.04
N ARG A 20 4.30 2.85 -4.52
CA ARG A 20 4.00 2.92 -3.08
C ARG A 20 4.83 1.91 -2.29
N LEU A 21 4.90 0.65 -2.73
CA LEU A 21 5.70 -0.40 -2.09
C LEU A 21 7.21 -0.07 -2.11
N ARG A 22 7.73 0.45 -3.22
CA ARG A 22 9.14 0.88 -3.31
C ARG A 22 9.44 2.02 -2.34
N ARG A 23 8.52 2.97 -2.18
CA ARG A 23 8.69 4.08 -1.23
C ARG A 23 8.69 3.60 0.21
N LEU A 24 7.74 2.73 0.56
CA LEU A 24 7.69 2.06 1.87
C LEU A 24 8.99 1.32 2.18
N ALA A 25 9.48 0.51 1.24
CA ALA A 25 10.74 -0.21 1.37
C ALA A 25 11.93 0.72 1.62
N ALA A 26 12.04 1.80 0.84
CA ALA A 26 13.10 2.77 0.98
C ALA A 26 13.08 3.47 2.35
N VAL A 27 11.90 3.87 2.82
CA VAL A 27 11.74 4.53 4.14
C VAL A 27 12.01 3.56 5.29
N ALA A 28 11.58 2.30 5.15
CA ALA A 28 11.83 1.25 6.14
C ALA A 28 13.28 0.73 6.14
N GLY A 29 14.11 1.12 5.16
CA GLY A 29 15.44 0.56 4.97
C GLY A 29 15.44 -0.92 4.56
N TRP A 30 14.33 -1.44 4.04
CA TRP A 30 14.18 -2.84 3.66
C TRP A 30 14.93 -3.13 2.36
N GLN A 31 15.82 -4.12 2.39
CA GLN A 31 16.72 -4.47 1.27
C GLN A 31 16.19 -5.60 0.38
N GLY A 32 14.93 -6.00 0.55
CA GLY A 32 14.33 -7.05 -0.28
C GLY A 32 13.96 -6.57 -1.67
N ARG A 33 13.46 -7.52 -2.49
CA ARG A 33 13.03 -7.26 -3.87
C ARG A 33 11.51 -7.41 -3.99
N THR A 34 10.86 -6.44 -4.64
CA THR A 34 9.46 -6.57 -5.05
C THR A 34 9.35 -7.47 -6.27
N VAL A 35 8.48 -8.48 -6.21
CA VAL A 35 8.20 -9.41 -7.31
C VAL A 35 6.75 -9.25 -7.74
N ILE A 36 6.53 -9.05 -9.04
CA ILE A 36 5.18 -9.01 -9.61
C ILE A 36 4.80 -10.44 -9.99
N VAL A 37 3.70 -10.93 -9.43
CA VAL A 37 3.22 -12.30 -9.65
C VAL A 37 1.79 -12.22 -10.20
N PRO A 38 1.48 -12.88 -11.32
CA PRO A 38 0.10 -13.02 -11.77
C PRO A 38 -0.79 -13.61 -10.67
N GLY A 39 -2.00 -13.09 -10.50
CA GLY A 39 -2.86 -13.44 -9.36
C GLY A 39 -3.15 -14.94 -9.25
N GLU A 40 -3.26 -15.63 -10.38
CA GLU A 40 -3.47 -17.07 -10.48
C GLU A 40 -2.25 -17.89 -10.00
N ARG A 41 -1.06 -17.30 -9.99
CA ARG A 41 0.19 -17.92 -9.51
C ARG A 41 0.49 -17.63 -8.04
N LEU A 42 -0.27 -16.73 -7.39
CA LEU A 42 -0.15 -16.50 -5.95
C LEU A 42 -0.61 -17.74 -5.17
N PRO A 43 -0.01 -18.02 -4.00
CA PRO A 43 -0.48 -19.08 -3.11
C PRO A 43 -1.89 -18.77 -2.60
N ALA A 44 -2.65 -19.81 -2.24
CA ALA A 44 -4.09 -19.73 -2.05
C ALA A 44 -4.51 -18.70 -0.98
N HIS A 45 -3.74 -18.59 0.11
CA HIS A 45 -3.99 -17.64 1.21
C HIS A 45 -3.77 -16.17 0.82
N LEU A 46 -3.06 -15.88 -0.29
CA LEU A 46 -2.84 -14.54 -0.81
C LEU A 46 -3.78 -14.17 -1.99
N ARG A 47 -4.58 -15.12 -2.48
CA ARG A 47 -5.51 -14.84 -3.57
C ARG A 47 -6.71 -14.05 -3.04
N LEU A 48 -7.01 -12.92 -3.68
CA LEU A 48 -8.09 -12.00 -3.28
C LEU A 48 -9.51 -12.54 -3.55
N GLY A 49 -9.63 -13.75 -4.12
CA GLY A 49 -10.88 -14.48 -4.27
C GLY A 49 -11.95 -13.71 -5.06
N ALA A 50 -13.09 -13.44 -4.41
CA ALA A 50 -14.22 -12.72 -5.00
C ALA A 50 -14.04 -11.20 -5.03
N LEU A 51 -13.02 -10.66 -4.35
CA LEU A 51 -12.74 -9.23 -4.38
C LEU A 51 -12.19 -8.85 -5.77
N ARG A 52 -12.61 -7.68 -6.22
CA ARG A 52 -12.24 -7.09 -7.52
C ARG A 52 -11.58 -5.75 -7.23
N TYR A 53 -10.27 -5.70 -7.48
CA TYR A 53 -9.40 -4.53 -7.27
C TYR A 53 -8.78 -4.07 -8.60
N GLU A 54 -9.36 -4.48 -9.72
CA GLU A 54 -8.93 -4.10 -11.07
C GLU A 54 -9.26 -2.63 -11.37
N GLN A 55 -10.16 -2.01 -10.60
CA GLN A 55 -10.47 -0.59 -10.68
C GLN A 55 -9.43 0.27 -9.96
N ASP A 56 -9.02 1.34 -10.64
CA ASP A 56 -8.20 2.38 -10.03
C ASP A 56 -9.05 3.24 -9.08
N LEU A 57 -8.57 3.41 -7.84
CA LEU A 57 -9.15 4.35 -6.88
C LEU A 57 -8.39 5.69 -6.92
N VAL A 58 -8.63 6.44 -8.00
CA VAL A 58 -8.02 7.77 -8.25
C VAL A 58 -9.07 8.85 -8.03
N VAL A 59 -8.79 9.81 -7.14
CA VAL A 59 -9.68 10.95 -6.88
C VAL A 59 -8.94 12.27 -6.99
N SER A 60 -9.57 13.29 -7.59
CA SER A 60 -9.02 14.64 -7.59
C SER A 60 -9.23 15.30 -6.23
N THR A 61 -8.15 15.84 -5.69
CA THR A 61 -8.12 16.59 -4.44
C THR A 61 -7.88 18.08 -4.71
N SER A 62 -7.98 18.53 -5.96
CA SER A 62 -7.76 19.94 -6.36
C SER A 62 -8.75 20.89 -5.72
N ARG A 63 -10.01 20.46 -5.53
CA ARG A 63 -11.08 21.28 -4.95
C ARG A 63 -10.78 21.70 -3.51
N ILE A 64 -10.31 20.77 -2.67
CA ILE A 64 -10.03 21.10 -1.26
C ILE A 64 -8.85 22.07 -1.13
N ARG A 65 -7.85 21.93 -2.00
CA ARG A 65 -6.67 22.82 -2.02
C ARG A 65 -7.04 24.22 -2.51
N ALA A 66 -7.81 24.31 -3.61
CA ALA A 66 -8.22 25.59 -4.17
C ALA A 66 -9.21 26.34 -3.27
N THR A 67 -10.15 25.63 -2.62
CA THR A 67 -11.21 26.27 -1.82
C THR A 67 -10.78 26.52 -0.37
N LEU A 68 -10.07 25.57 0.25
CA LEU A 68 -9.74 25.63 1.67
C LEU A 68 -8.25 25.88 1.94
N GLY A 69 -7.41 25.97 0.90
CA GLY A 69 -5.97 26.16 1.06
C GLY A 69 -5.27 24.99 1.74
N VAL A 70 -5.88 23.80 1.73
CA VAL A 70 -5.29 22.60 2.34
C VAL A 70 -4.00 22.24 1.61
N ASP A 71 -2.96 21.95 2.38
CA ASP A 71 -1.67 21.49 1.89
C ASP A 71 -1.07 20.49 2.88
N GLU A 72 -0.09 19.71 2.43
CA GLU A 72 0.58 18.72 3.27
C GLU A 72 1.51 19.39 4.30
N VAL A 73 1.14 19.34 5.58
CA VAL A 73 1.99 19.84 6.69
C VAL A 73 3.12 18.87 7.08
N VAL A 74 3.03 17.62 6.63
CA VAL A 74 4.01 16.56 6.85
C VAL A 74 4.29 15.92 5.49
N THR A 75 5.57 15.74 5.15
CA THR A 75 5.95 15.07 3.91
C THR A 75 5.57 13.59 3.96
N GLU A 76 5.32 12.99 2.80
CA GLU A 76 5.00 11.56 2.68
C GLU A 76 6.01 10.69 3.46
N ASP A 77 7.31 10.92 3.27
CA ASP A 77 8.38 10.16 3.94
C ASP A 77 8.34 10.28 5.46
N GLU A 78 8.05 11.48 5.94
CA GLU A 78 7.97 11.72 7.37
C GLU A 78 6.72 11.05 7.96
N GLY A 79 5.60 11.09 7.24
CA GLY A 79 4.40 10.33 7.59
C GLY A 79 4.72 8.84 7.68
N LEU A 80 5.35 8.27 6.66
CA LEU A 80 5.75 6.86 6.64
C LEU A 80 6.71 6.50 7.78
N ARG A 81 7.73 7.33 8.06
CA ARG A 81 8.66 7.11 9.18
C ARG A 81 7.93 7.06 10.52
N ARG A 82 7.02 8.00 10.77
CA ARG A 82 6.21 8.04 12.00
C ARG A 82 5.30 6.83 12.12
N THR A 83 4.66 6.43 11.02
CA THR A 83 3.83 5.22 10.96
C THR A 83 4.67 3.98 11.31
N PHE A 84 5.84 3.79 10.69
CA PHE A 84 6.68 2.63 10.99
C PHE A 84 7.18 2.62 12.45
N ALA A 85 7.58 3.77 13.00
CA ALA A 85 7.98 3.87 14.39
C ALA A 85 6.83 3.45 15.32
N TRP A 86 5.63 3.99 15.08
CA TRP A 86 4.45 3.68 15.89
C TRP A 86 4.06 2.20 15.79
N GLU A 87 3.96 1.64 14.58
CA GLU A 87 3.60 0.22 14.34
C GLU A 87 4.62 -0.75 14.95
N SER A 88 5.91 -0.38 14.97
CA SER A 88 6.97 -1.19 15.57
C SER A 88 6.87 -1.24 17.10
N GLU A 89 6.43 -0.14 17.72
CA GLU A 89 6.18 -0.06 19.17
C GLU A 89 4.83 -0.66 19.58
N HIS A 90 3.88 -0.72 18.65
CA HIS A 90 2.50 -1.18 18.89
C HIS A 90 2.08 -2.28 17.91
N PRO A 91 2.82 -3.40 17.82
CA PRO A 91 2.49 -4.46 16.87
C PRO A 91 1.09 -5.02 17.17
N PRO A 92 0.29 -5.34 16.13
CA PRO A 92 -1.05 -5.89 16.33
C PRO A 92 -0.97 -7.25 17.05
N LEU A 93 -1.83 -7.45 18.06
CA LEU A 93 -1.83 -8.65 18.93
C LEU A 93 -2.13 -9.97 18.20
N ALA A 94 -2.73 -9.87 17.01
CA ALA A 94 -2.81 -10.87 15.95
C ALA A 94 -3.48 -10.17 14.77
N VAL A 95 -3.24 -10.61 13.53
CA VAL A 95 -4.03 -10.16 12.36
C VAL A 95 -5.01 -11.28 12.01
N PRO A 96 -6.29 -11.20 12.43
CA PRO A 96 -7.29 -12.23 12.11
C PRO A 96 -7.37 -12.45 10.60
N GLY A 97 -7.34 -13.71 10.17
CA GLY A 97 -7.41 -14.06 8.75
C GLY A 97 -6.10 -13.91 7.96
N ARG A 98 -4.98 -13.60 8.62
CA ARG A 98 -3.64 -13.67 8.00
C ARG A 98 -2.89 -14.90 8.52
N GLU A 99 -3.15 -16.05 7.92
CA GLU A 99 -2.31 -17.24 8.13
C GLU A 99 -0.95 -16.99 7.47
N LEU A 100 0.12 -17.06 8.27
CA LEU A 100 1.49 -16.85 7.79
C LEU A 100 2.01 -18.14 7.15
N GLU A 101 1.68 -18.37 5.87
CA GLU A 101 2.14 -19.54 5.11
C GLU A 101 3.43 -19.26 4.31
N TYR A 102 4.50 -18.87 5.00
CA TYR A 102 5.78 -18.53 4.35
C TYR A 102 6.35 -19.64 3.46
N ALA A 103 6.12 -20.91 3.82
CA ALA A 103 6.58 -22.04 3.00
C ALA A 103 5.91 -22.09 1.60
N ALA A 104 4.64 -21.69 1.50
CA ALA A 104 3.92 -21.60 0.24
C ALA A 104 4.43 -20.42 -0.59
N GLU A 105 4.70 -19.27 0.06
CA GLU A 105 5.28 -18.09 -0.57
C GLU A 105 6.67 -18.36 -1.15
N ASP A 106 7.54 -19.04 -0.38
CA ASP A 106 8.88 -19.42 -0.84
C ASP A 106 8.84 -20.37 -2.04
N GLU A 107 7.89 -21.31 -2.07
CA GLU A 107 7.74 -22.21 -3.22
C GLU A 107 7.30 -21.44 -4.47
N THR A 108 6.38 -20.48 -4.36
CA THR A 108 6.01 -19.59 -5.46
C THR A 108 7.22 -18.82 -5.99
N LEU A 109 8.08 -18.30 -5.11
CA LEU A 109 9.33 -17.62 -5.52
C LEU A 109 10.29 -18.57 -6.26
N ARG A 110 10.51 -19.79 -5.74
CA ARG A 110 11.34 -20.80 -6.43
C ARG A 110 10.80 -21.18 -7.81
N GLN A 111 9.49 -21.20 -8.00
CA GLN A 111 8.87 -21.50 -9.29
C GLN A 111 9.05 -20.35 -10.28
N LEU A 112 8.98 -19.11 -9.82
CA LEU A 112 9.23 -17.93 -10.64
C LEU A 112 10.67 -17.89 -11.13
N ASP A 113 11.65 -18.14 -10.25
CA ASP A 113 13.07 -18.15 -10.61
C ASP A 113 13.42 -19.28 -11.60
N ARG A 114 12.72 -20.43 -11.53
CA ARG A 114 12.86 -21.54 -12.50
C ARG A 114 12.22 -21.27 -13.87
N SER A 115 11.31 -20.32 -13.95
CA SER A 115 10.57 -19.97 -15.18
C SER A 115 11.19 -18.79 -15.94
N ALA A 116 12.25 -18.19 -15.39
CA ALA A 116 12.99 -17.05 -15.94
C ALA A 116 14.25 -17.52 -16.67
#